data_AF-A0A949UFZ8-F1
#
_entry.id   AF-A0A949UFZ8-F1
#
_cell.length_a   1.000
_cell.length_b   1.000
_cell.length_c   1.000
_cell.angle_alpha   90.00
_cell.angle_beta   90.00
_cell.angle_gamma   90.00
#
_symmetry.space_group_name_H-M   'P 1'
#
loop_
_entity.id
_entity.type
_entity.pdbx_description
1 polymer ?
#
loop_
_entity_poly.entity_id
_entity_poly.type
_entity_poly.pdbx_seq_one_letter_code
_entity_poly.pdbx_strand_id
1 'polypeptide(L)'
;MRILGTIGFVLVISGVCAMAQTPPPVQPHPTTTVSTSSLKAKLRPFMGRVLRQNGGYVLKAGDLEYKIDDADAVRNYAGKNVKITGSLDRQSNTIHVEKVEPSL
;
A
#
# COMPACT_ATOMS: atom_id res chain seq x y z
N MET A 1 25.14 -2.60 40.97
CA MET A 1 25.56 -3.14 39.66
C MET A 1 24.82 -2.32 38.59
N ARG A 2 25.30 -1.12 38.17
CA ARG A 2 26.21 -0.84 37.02
C ARG A 2 25.84 -1.70 35.80
N ILE A 3 25.37 -1.17 34.67
CA ILE A 3 26.02 -0.29 33.66
C ILE A 3 24.89 0.26 32.73
N LEU A 4 24.70 1.55 32.47
CA LEU A 4 25.53 2.60 31.83
C LEU A 4 25.79 2.34 30.33
N GLY A 5 25.23 3.21 29.47
CA GLY A 5 25.41 3.16 28.02
C GLY A 5 24.86 4.39 27.30
N THR A 6 25.25 5.58 27.77
CA THR A 6 25.09 6.86 27.07
C THR A 6 25.86 6.84 25.74
N ILE A 7 25.16 6.90 24.63
CA ILE A 7 25.73 7.27 23.32
C ILE A 7 25.17 8.68 23.09
N GLY A 8 25.91 9.74 23.37
CA GLY A 8 27.11 10.09 22.62
C GLY A 8 26.74 11.24 21.69
N PHE A 9 26.27 12.35 22.29
CA PHE A 9 25.98 13.60 21.62
C PHE A 9 27.31 14.28 21.31
N VAL A 10 27.87 14.02 20.13
CA VAL A 10 29.05 14.76 19.65
C VAL A 10 28.55 16.02 18.97
N LEU A 11 28.55 17.09 19.75
CA LEU A 11 28.36 18.46 19.34
C LEU A 11 29.70 18.95 18.75
N VAL A 12 29.83 18.98 17.42
CA VAL A 12 30.84 19.80 16.75
C VAL A 12 30.11 20.87 15.95
N ILE A 13 30.10 22.05 16.55
CA ILE A 13 29.74 23.34 15.96
C ILE A 13 30.92 23.88 15.15
N SER A 14 30.69 24.30 13.91
CA SER A 14 30.93 25.68 13.44
C SER A 14 31.13 25.76 11.93
N GLY A 15 30.21 26.47 11.27
CA GLY A 15 30.58 27.57 10.37
C GLY A 15 30.73 27.29 8.87
N VAL A 16 29.60 27.22 8.16
CA VAL A 16 29.41 28.02 6.92
C VAL A 16 27.97 28.53 6.86
N CYS A 17 27.77 29.83 7.06
CA CYS A 17 26.54 30.51 6.65
C CYS A 17 26.65 30.86 5.17
N ALA A 18 25.95 30.16 4.29
CA ALA A 18 25.66 30.63 2.93
C ALA A 18 24.46 29.87 2.31
N MET A 19 23.33 30.56 2.22
CA MET A 19 22.21 30.34 1.27
C MET A 19 21.54 28.95 1.23
N ALA A 20 20.53 28.80 2.10
CA ALA A 20 19.26 28.09 1.92
C ALA A 20 19.17 26.96 0.88
N GLN A 21 19.44 25.70 1.27
CA GLN A 21 18.85 24.51 0.64
C GLN A 21 18.63 23.42 1.70
N THR A 22 17.39 23.25 2.12
CA THR A 22 16.92 22.18 3.02
C THR A 22 17.19 20.81 2.36
N PRO A 23 17.77 19.82 3.06
CA PRO A 23 17.81 18.45 2.53
C PRO A 23 16.36 17.96 2.36
N PRO A 24 15.97 17.40 1.19
CA PRO A 24 14.61 16.95 0.99
C PRO A 24 14.27 15.84 2.01
N PRO A 25 13.07 15.85 2.57
CA PRO A 25 12.61 14.76 3.43
C PRO A 25 12.65 13.46 2.62
N VAL A 26 13.20 12.40 3.23
CA VAL A 26 13.09 11.04 2.70
C VAL A 26 11.61 10.67 2.75
N GLN A 27 10.93 10.91 1.64
CA GLN A 27 9.54 10.52 1.44
C GLN A 27 9.49 8.98 1.43
N PRO A 28 8.66 8.31 2.23
CA PRO A 28 8.39 6.90 2.03
C PRO A 28 7.77 6.76 0.64
N HIS A 29 8.57 6.25 -0.30
CA HIS A 29 8.14 5.94 -1.66
C HIS A 29 7.04 4.87 -1.55
N PRO A 30 5.78 5.12 -1.95
CA PRO A 30 4.85 4.02 -2.18
C PRO A 30 5.41 3.25 -3.36
N THR A 31 5.93 2.03 -3.14
CA THR A 31 6.51 1.16 -4.15
C THR A 31 5.49 0.93 -5.28
N THR A 32 5.45 1.84 -6.24
CA THR A 32 4.68 1.71 -7.46
C THR A 32 5.66 1.15 -8.46
N THR A 33 5.88 -0.16 -8.37
CA THR A 33 6.58 -0.90 -9.42
C THR A 33 5.73 -0.83 -10.68
N VAL A 34 5.98 0.19 -11.50
CA VAL A 34 5.49 0.25 -12.87
C VAL A 34 6.36 -0.71 -13.69
N SER A 35 5.90 -1.94 -13.89
CA SER A 35 6.49 -2.85 -14.87
C SER A 35 5.53 -3.05 -16.04
N THR A 36 5.93 -2.43 -17.14
CA THR A 36 6.07 -2.96 -18.51
C THR A 36 5.00 -3.91 -19.07
N SER A 37 4.57 -3.56 -20.27
CA SER A 37 3.76 -4.26 -21.25
C SER A 37 4.17 -5.71 -21.53
N SER A 38 3.19 -6.62 -21.46
CA SER A 38 3.07 -7.84 -22.28
C SER A 38 1.61 -8.29 -22.18
N LEU A 39 1.13 -9.11 -23.12
CA LEU A 39 -0.26 -9.61 -23.21
C LEU A 39 -0.64 -10.60 -22.09
N LYS A 40 -0.28 -10.27 -20.86
CA LYS A 40 -0.57 -10.98 -19.60
C LYS A 40 -1.49 -10.07 -18.80
N ALA A 41 -2.45 -10.65 -18.08
CA ALA A 41 -3.39 -9.89 -17.25
C ALA A 41 -2.63 -8.88 -16.37
N LYS A 42 -2.88 -7.58 -16.59
CA LYS A 42 -2.08 -6.50 -16.01
C LYS A 42 -2.40 -6.41 -14.52
N LEU A 43 -1.49 -6.91 -13.68
CA LEU A 43 -1.58 -6.76 -12.24
C LEU A 43 -1.49 -5.29 -11.83
N ARG A 44 -2.50 -4.80 -11.12
CA ARG A 44 -2.58 -3.42 -10.61
C ARG A 44 -3.00 -3.44 -9.14
N PRO A 45 -2.56 -2.44 -8.35
CA PRO A 45 -3.05 -2.26 -6.99
C PRO A 45 -4.43 -1.59 -6.99
N PHE A 46 -5.33 -2.11 -6.16
CA PHE A 46 -6.67 -1.59 -5.88
C PHE A 46 -6.77 -1.36 -4.37
N MET A 47 -7.03 -0.13 -3.97
CA MET A 47 -7.13 0.24 -2.55
C MET A 47 -8.57 0.55 -2.20
N GLY A 48 -9.04 0.05 -1.07
CA GLY A 48 -10.42 0.28 -0.64
C GLY A 48 -10.78 -0.56 0.58
N ARG A 49 -12.06 -0.50 0.94
CA ARG A 49 -12.62 -1.26 2.05
C ARG A 49 -13.25 -2.55 1.54
N VAL A 50 -12.90 -3.69 2.13
CA VAL A 50 -13.58 -4.97 1.83
C VAL A 50 -14.93 -4.97 2.51
N LEU A 51 -16.00 -5.17 1.75
CA LEU A 51 -17.37 -5.31 2.26
C LEU A 51 -17.93 -6.67 1.82
N ARG A 52 -18.78 -7.25 2.66
CA ARG A 52 -19.50 -8.49 2.32
C ARG A 52 -20.84 -8.10 1.71
N GLN A 53 -21.12 -8.55 0.49
CA GLN A 53 -22.30 -8.15 -0.29
C GLN A 53 -22.82 -9.31 -1.14
N ASN A 54 -24.14 -9.54 -1.16
CA ASN A 54 -24.80 -10.58 -1.95
C ASN A 54 -24.16 -11.98 -1.85
N GLY A 55 -23.71 -12.36 -0.64
CA GLY A 55 -23.05 -13.65 -0.41
C GLY A 55 -21.59 -13.73 -0.83
N GLY A 56 -21.03 -12.70 -1.48
CA GLY A 56 -19.61 -12.57 -1.83
C GLY A 56 -18.94 -11.38 -1.15
N TYR A 57 -17.80 -10.96 -1.71
CA TYR A 57 -17.04 -9.80 -1.25
C TYR A 57 -16.86 -8.77 -2.36
N VAL A 58 -16.86 -7.51 -1.97
CA VAL A 58 -16.59 -6.37 -2.85
C VAL A 58 -15.53 -5.48 -2.24
N LEU A 59 -14.70 -4.86 -3.08
CA LEU A 59 -13.80 -3.79 -2.68
C LEU A 59 -14.48 -2.45 -3.01
N LYS A 60 -14.79 -1.67 -1.98
CA LYS A 60 -15.33 -0.32 -2.12
C LYS A 60 -14.22 0.73 -2.08
N ALA A 61 -14.05 1.47 -3.17
CA ALA A 61 -13.06 2.53 -3.35
C ALA A 61 -13.77 3.85 -3.70
N GLY A 62 -14.19 4.59 -2.66
CA GLY A 62 -15.05 5.76 -2.85
C GLY A 62 -16.43 5.36 -3.39
N ASP A 63 -16.80 5.92 -4.54
CA ASP A 63 -18.04 5.61 -5.27
C ASP A 63 -17.92 4.38 -6.18
N LEU A 64 -16.72 3.79 -6.29
CA LEU A 64 -16.47 2.60 -7.10
C LEU A 64 -16.57 1.34 -6.24
N GLU A 65 -17.21 0.31 -6.77
CA GLU A 65 -17.26 -1.03 -6.18
C GLU A 65 -16.78 -2.06 -7.18
N TYR A 66 -15.88 -2.94 -6.74
CA TYR A 66 -15.35 -4.04 -7.54
C TYR A 66 -15.69 -5.37 -6.88
N LYS A 67 -16.18 -6.34 -7.65
CA LYS A 67 -16.35 -7.70 -7.14
C LYS A 67 -14.98 -8.32 -6.90
N ILE A 68 -14.90 -9.21 -5.92
CA ILE A 68 -13.67 -9.96 -5.62
C ILE A 68 -13.95 -11.43 -5.94
N ASP A 69 -13.11 -12.03 -6.78
CA ASP A 69 -13.20 -13.43 -7.20
C ASP A 69 -12.80 -14.37 -6.05
N ASP A 70 -11.63 -14.12 -5.45
CA ASP A 70 -11.08 -14.94 -4.37
C ASP A 70 -11.57 -14.45 -2.99
N ALA A 71 -12.73 -14.97 -2.59
CA ALA A 71 -13.39 -14.64 -1.33
C ALA A 71 -12.56 -15.06 -0.10
N ASP A 72 -11.83 -16.17 -0.19
CA ASP A 72 -11.03 -16.72 0.91
C ASP A 72 -9.82 -15.84 1.24
N ALA A 73 -9.14 -15.29 0.23
CA ALA A 73 -8.05 -14.34 0.41
C ALA A 73 -8.48 -13.09 1.20
N VAL A 74 -9.72 -12.62 1.01
CA VAL A 74 -10.19 -11.34 1.58
C VAL A 74 -11.11 -11.49 2.79
N ARG A 75 -11.57 -12.70 3.12
CA ARG A 75 -12.48 -12.97 4.24
C ARG A 75 -12.00 -12.40 5.57
N ASN A 76 -10.72 -12.55 5.88
CA ASN A 76 -10.11 -12.05 7.11
C ASN A 76 -9.97 -10.51 7.16
N TYR A 77 -10.22 -9.85 6.02
CA TYR A 77 -10.12 -8.41 5.84
C TYR A 77 -11.50 -7.73 5.73
N ALA A 78 -12.59 -8.47 5.91
CA ALA A 78 -13.94 -7.90 5.89
C ALA A 78 -14.06 -6.71 6.87
N GLY A 79 -14.55 -5.59 6.36
CA GLY A 79 -14.69 -4.33 7.09
C GLY A 79 -13.41 -3.52 7.24
N LYS A 80 -12.25 -3.99 6.75
CA LYS A 80 -10.96 -3.30 6.82
C LYS A 80 -10.58 -2.66 5.48
N ASN A 81 -9.74 -1.63 5.53
CA ASN A 81 -9.07 -1.11 4.35
C ASN A 81 -7.90 -2.02 3.98
N VAL A 82 -7.78 -2.31 2.70
CA VAL A 82 -6.70 -3.12 2.14
C VAL A 82 -6.20 -2.54 0.82
N LYS A 83 -5.02 -3.01 0.42
CA LYS A 83 -4.50 -2.93 -0.94
C LYS A 83 -4.51 -4.33 -1.54
N ILE A 84 -5.32 -4.53 -2.58
CA ILE A 84 -5.40 -5.76 -3.37
C ILE A 84 -4.57 -5.56 -4.63
N THR A 85 -3.54 -6.36 -4.84
CA THR A 85 -2.83 -6.44 -6.13
C THR A 85 -3.46 -7.57 -6.94
N GLY A 86 -3.93 -7.25 -8.14
CA GLY A 86 -4.68 -8.21 -8.94
C GLY A 86 -4.95 -7.75 -10.36
N SER A 87 -5.64 -8.57 -11.15
CA SER A 87 -6.14 -8.20 -12.47
C SER A 87 -7.61 -7.85 -12.40
N LEU A 88 -8.04 -6.78 -13.09
CA LEU A 88 -9.46 -6.46 -13.22
C LEU A 88 -10.02 -7.06 -14.51
N ASP A 89 -10.93 -8.01 -14.38
CA ASP A 89 -11.83 -8.40 -15.46
C ASP A 89 -12.86 -7.29 -15.67
N ARG A 90 -12.76 -6.60 -16.82
CA ARG A 90 -13.63 -5.47 -17.14
C ARG A 90 -15.03 -5.90 -17.59
N GLN A 91 -15.20 -7.14 -18.02
CA GLN A 91 -16.51 -7.65 -18.47
C GLN A 91 -17.44 -7.83 -17.26
N SER A 92 -16.91 -8.33 -16.15
CA SER A 92 -17.65 -8.66 -14.94
C SER A 92 -17.36 -7.70 -13.77
N ASN A 93 -16.52 -6.69 -13.99
CA ASN A 93 -16.02 -5.75 -12.99
C ASN A 93 -15.49 -6.47 -11.73
N THR A 94 -14.70 -7.54 -11.95
CA THR A 94 -14.22 -8.46 -10.91
C THR A 94 -12.70 -8.44 -10.82
N ILE A 95 -12.17 -8.29 -9.61
CA ILE A 95 -10.73 -8.35 -9.32
C ILE A 95 -10.36 -9.80 -9.03
N HIS A 96 -9.47 -10.34 -9.86
CA HIS A 96 -8.72 -11.55 -9.57
C HIS A 96 -7.56 -11.20 -8.64
N VAL A 97 -7.61 -11.73 -7.42
CA VAL A 97 -6.66 -11.40 -6.35
C VAL A 97 -5.38 -12.19 -6.55
N GLU A 98 -4.24 -11.51 -6.59
CA GLU A 98 -2.92 -12.16 -6.47
C GLU A 98 -2.33 -11.97 -5.07
N LYS A 99 -2.55 -10.78 -4.49
CA LYS A 99 -2.04 -10.44 -3.16
C LYS A 99 -2.98 -9.48 -2.47
N VAL A 100 -3.16 -9.67 -1.17
CA VAL A 100 -3.86 -8.73 -0.28
C VAL A 100 -2.91 -8.27 0.82
N GLU A 101 -2.89 -6.97 1.06
CA GLU A 101 -2.11 -6.36 2.14
C GLU A 101 -3.02 -5.42 2.95
N PRO A 102 -2.93 -5.42 4.28
CA PRO A 102 -3.62 -4.41 5.08
C PRO A 102 -3.06 -3.02 4.73
N SER A 103 -3.93 -2.03 4.53
CA SER A 103 -3.51 -0.63 4.49
C SER A 103 -3.49 -0.10 5.93
N LEU A 104 -2.29 0.26 6.39
CA LEU A 104 -2.03 0.91 7.68
C LEU A 104 -2.41 2.39 7.62
#